data_AF-A0A1T4RV65-F1
#
_entry.id   AF-A0A1T4RV65-F1
#
_cell.length_a   1.000
_cell.length_b   1.000
_cell.length_c   1.000
_cell.angle_alpha   90.00
_cell.angle_beta   90.00
_cell.angle_gamma   90.00
#
_symmetry.space_group_name_H-M   'P 1'
#
loop_
_entity.id
_entity.type
_entity.pdbx_description
1 polymer ?
#
loop_
_entity_poly.entity_id
_entity_poly.type
_entity_poly.pdbx_seq_one_letter_code
_entity_poly.pdbx_strand_id
1 'polypeptide(L)'
;MPHAYYNEIDPFAAQWLRNLISAGHIAPGDVDERSIEDVRPDELSGYTQCHFFAGIGVWSYALRNAGWPDDRPVWTGSCPCQPFSAAGKGGGFADERHLWPAWFHLISQCRPAIVFGEQVASKDGLGWLDLVSADMEGAGYAFGAVDTCSAGSGAPHIRQRLRFAAKRLADANCDKPRSGRDSRCEEGEGIWPQSS
;
A
#
# COMPACT_ATOMS: atom_id res chain seq x y z
N MET A 1 18.95 5.53 -7.16
CA MET A 1 19.05 4.76 -5.90
C MET A 1 17.65 4.62 -5.35
N PRO A 2 17.33 3.56 -4.58
CA PRO A 2 16.05 3.46 -3.89
C PRO A 2 15.84 4.71 -3.04
N HIS A 3 14.67 5.34 -3.14
CA HIS A 3 14.36 6.55 -2.39
C HIS A 3 12.89 6.54 -1.97
N ALA A 4 12.64 6.73 -0.69
CA ALA A 4 11.31 6.70 -0.10
C ALA A 4 10.84 8.09 0.34
N TYR A 5 9.54 8.35 0.22
CA TYR A 5 8.89 9.50 0.81
C TYR A 5 8.12 9.07 2.06
N TYR A 6 8.32 9.78 3.16
CA TYR A 6 7.60 9.55 4.42
C TYR A 6 6.82 10.80 4.79
N ASN A 7 5.49 10.70 4.92
CA ASN A 7 4.66 11.77 5.46
C ASN A 7 4.22 11.43 6.90
N GLU A 8 4.58 12.30 7.84
CA GLU A 8 4.23 12.18 9.25
C GLU A 8 4.20 13.54 9.94
N ILE A 9 3.02 13.96 10.40
CA ILE A 9 2.79 15.30 10.99
C ILE A 9 3.27 15.40 12.45
N ASP A 10 3.37 14.29 13.17
CA ASP A 10 3.88 14.29 14.54
C ASP A 10 5.41 14.47 14.55
N PRO A 11 5.95 15.56 15.13
CA PRO A 11 7.39 15.84 15.05
C PRO A 11 8.25 14.77 15.74
N PHE A 12 7.71 14.11 16.78
CA PHE A 12 8.43 13.03 17.46
C PHE A 12 8.55 11.79 16.57
N ALA A 13 7.46 11.35 15.96
CA ALA A 13 7.45 10.24 15.01
C ALA A 13 8.27 10.57 13.75
N ALA A 14 8.19 11.79 13.23
CA ALA A 14 9.03 12.26 12.13
C ALA A 14 10.52 12.18 12.48
N GLN A 15 10.92 12.65 13.67
CA GLN A 15 12.31 12.51 14.12
C GLN A 15 12.71 11.04 14.32
N TRP A 16 11.80 10.20 14.80
CA TRP A 16 12.04 8.76 14.91
C TRP A 16 12.31 8.11 13.55
N LEU A 17 11.54 8.46 12.51
CA LEU A 17 11.78 8.00 11.14
C LEU A 17 13.19 8.38 10.65
N ARG A 18 13.62 9.63 10.88
CA ARG A 18 14.96 10.09 10.53
C ARG A 18 16.05 9.26 11.22
N ASN A 19 15.85 8.92 12.49
CA ASN A 19 16.78 8.06 13.23
C ASN A 19 16.84 6.65 12.64
N LEU A 20 15.69 6.06 12.29
CA LEU A 20 15.63 4.73 11.65
C LEU A 20 16.28 4.73 10.27
N ILE A 21 16.09 5.79 9.47
CA ILE A 21 16.74 5.98 8.17
C ILE A 21 18.26 6.05 8.36
N SER A 22 18.74 6.90 9.28
CA SER A 22 20.17 7.05 9.57
C SER A 22 20.80 5.76 10.07
N ALA A 23 20.06 4.93 10.81
CA ALA A 23 20.52 3.62 11.29
C ALA A 23 20.38 2.51 10.23
N GLY A 24 19.79 2.80 9.07
CA GLY A 24 19.58 1.83 7.99
C GLY A 24 18.48 0.81 8.26
N HIS A 25 17.60 1.03 9.23
CA HIS A 25 16.53 0.11 9.60
C HIS A 25 15.33 0.15 8.65
N ILE A 26 15.08 1.29 8.01
CA ILE A 26 14.04 1.48 6.97
C ILE A 26 14.63 2.06 5.68
N ALA A 27 13.85 2.10 4.61
CA ALA A 27 14.30 2.60 3.30
C ALA A 27 14.87 4.02 3.41
N PRO A 28 15.98 4.35 2.72
CA PRO A 28 16.50 5.70 2.70
C PRO A 28 15.50 6.65 2.02
N GLY A 29 15.33 7.85 2.56
CA GLY A 29 14.28 8.75 2.08
C GLY A 29 14.16 10.06 2.84
N ASP A 30 13.17 10.84 2.42
CA ASP A 30 12.83 12.14 3.00
C ASP A 30 11.62 12.04 3.93
N VAL A 31 11.65 12.80 5.03
CA VAL A 31 10.56 12.87 6.01
C VAL A 31 9.93 14.25 5.96
N ASP A 32 8.67 14.29 5.53
CA ASP A 32 7.83 15.47 5.39
C ASP A 32 6.82 15.56 6.55
N GLU A 33 6.87 16.69 7.26
CA GLU A 33 6.06 16.98 8.45
C GLU A 33 4.76 17.76 8.14
N ARG A 34 4.50 18.07 6.86
CA ARG A 34 3.26 18.76 6.46
C ARG A 34 2.04 17.85 6.61
N SER A 35 0.86 18.46 6.70
CA SER A 35 -0.38 17.70 6.47
C SER A 35 -0.33 17.09 5.07
N ILE A 36 -0.87 15.88 4.93
CA ILE A 36 -1.04 15.24 3.62
C ILE A 36 -1.86 16.11 2.66
N GLU A 37 -2.73 16.97 3.19
CA GLU A 37 -3.55 17.91 2.42
C GLU A 37 -2.72 18.97 1.69
N ASP A 38 -1.51 19.25 2.20
CA ASP A 38 -0.57 20.22 1.61
C ASP A 38 0.44 19.57 0.65
N VAL A 39 0.38 18.24 0.48
CA VAL A 39 1.27 17.48 -0.41
C VAL A 39 0.67 17.44 -1.79
N ARG A 40 1.44 17.82 -2.82
CA ARG A 40 0.98 17.73 -4.21
C ARG A 40 1.45 16.45 -4.91
N PRO A 41 0.68 15.92 -5.88
CA PRO A 41 1.08 14.75 -6.66
C PRO A 41 2.45 14.84 -7.32
N ASP A 42 2.82 16.00 -7.85
CA ASP A 42 4.09 16.17 -8.59
C ASP A 42 5.33 16.16 -7.66
N GLU A 43 5.15 16.47 -6.38
CA GLU A 43 6.21 16.36 -5.36
C GLU A 43 6.57 14.90 -5.06
N LEU A 44 5.68 13.95 -5.35
CA LEU A 44 5.90 12.53 -5.13
C LEU A 44 6.63 11.86 -6.32
N SER A 45 6.88 12.62 -7.39
CA SER A 45 7.61 12.12 -8.54
C SER A 45 9.08 11.81 -8.18
N GLY A 46 9.57 10.64 -8.62
CA GLY A 46 10.94 10.21 -8.37
C GLY A 46 11.15 9.39 -7.10
N TYR A 47 10.16 9.29 -6.21
CA TYR A 47 10.19 8.33 -5.10
C TYR A 47 9.75 6.95 -5.58
N THR A 48 10.50 5.93 -5.14
CA THR A 48 10.15 4.54 -5.38
C THR A 48 9.04 4.10 -4.43
N GLN A 49 9.19 4.41 -3.14
CA GLN A 49 8.21 4.06 -2.11
C GLN A 49 7.61 5.32 -1.50
N CYS A 50 6.33 5.30 -1.16
CA CYS A 50 5.66 6.41 -0.46
C CYS A 50 4.90 5.86 0.75
N HIS A 51 5.22 6.34 1.93
CA HIS A 51 4.63 5.93 3.20
C HIS A 51 3.90 7.10 3.84
N PHE A 52 2.57 7.05 3.86
CA PHE A 52 1.69 8.09 4.41
C PHE A 52 1.22 7.73 5.81
N PHE A 53 1.13 8.72 6.70
CA PHE A 53 0.84 8.47 8.12
C PHE A 53 1.85 7.46 8.68
N ALA A 54 3.13 7.72 8.42
CA ALA A 54 4.19 6.73 8.56
C ALA A 54 4.45 6.32 10.02
N GLY A 55 4.05 7.16 10.98
CA GLY A 55 4.24 6.95 12.41
C GLY A 55 5.69 6.60 12.70
N ILE A 56 5.90 5.47 13.36
CA ILE A 56 7.24 4.97 13.72
C ILE A 56 7.89 4.09 12.63
N GLY A 57 7.39 4.10 11.39
CA GLY A 57 8.04 3.45 10.24
C GLY A 57 7.72 1.97 10.05
N VAL A 58 6.61 1.48 10.64
CA VAL A 58 6.23 0.05 10.63
C VAL A 58 6.11 -0.51 9.22
N TRP A 59 5.51 0.22 8.28
CA TRP A 59 5.30 -0.26 6.91
C TRP A 59 6.60 -0.54 6.17
N SER A 60 7.54 0.41 6.17
CA SER A 60 8.83 0.25 5.50
C SER A 60 9.63 -0.90 6.11
N TYR A 61 9.62 -1.02 7.44
CA TYR A 61 10.24 -2.16 8.14
C TYR A 61 9.59 -3.51 7.78
N ALA A 62 8.25 -3.57 7.78
CA ALA A 62 7.51 -4.78 7.45
C ALA A 62 7.72 -5.23 6.00
N LEU A 63 7.80 -4.29 5.05
CA LEU A 63 8.11 -4.57 3.65
C LEU A 63 9.46 -5.27 3.51
N ARG A 64 10.51 -4.75 4.16
CA ARG A 64 11.84 -5.39 4.16
C ARG A 64 11.79 -6.79 4.76
N ASN A 65 11.11 -6.97 5.90
CA ASN A 65 10.94 -8.29 6.52
C ASN A 65 10.17 -9.28 5.62
N ALA A 66 9.28 -8.78 4.76
CA ALA A 66 8.57 -9.58 3.77
C ALA A 66 9.38 -9.81 2.47
N GLY A 67 10.63 -9.36 2.41
CA GLY A 67 11.49 -9.48 1.23
C GLY A 67 11.09 -8.54 0.09
N TRP A 68 10.34 -7.47 0.37
CA TRP A 68 10.05 -6.41 -0.59
C TRP A 68 11.24 -5.45 -0.65
N PRO A 69 11.99 -5.40 -1.77
CA PRO A 69 13.20 -4.60 -1.83
C PRO A 69 12.88 -3.10 -1.94
N ASP A 70 13.78 -2.26 -1.44
CA ASP A 70 13.59 -0.80 -1.40
C ASP A 70 13.41 -0.19 -2.81
N ASP A 71 13.94 -0.83 -3.85
CA ASP A 71 13.82 -0.41 -5.26
C ASP A 71 12.51 -0.84 -5.94
N ARG A 72 11.66 -1.61 -5.26
CA ARG A 72 10.35 -2.02 -5.77
C ARG A 72 9.27 -1.01 -5.37
N PRO A 73 8.54 -0.42 -6.35
CA PRO A 73 7.55 0.61 -6.04
C PRO A 73 6.38 0.11 -5.19
N VAL A 74 6.01 0.89 -4.17
CA VAL A 74 4.85 0.60 -3.31
C VAL A 74 4.40 1.86 -2.58
N TRP A 75 3.10 2.01 -2.41
CA TRP A 75 2.52 3.01 -1.53
C TRP A 75 1.92 2.33 -0.30
N THR A 76 2.12 2.90 0.88
CA THR A 76 1.51 2.39 2.12
C THR A 76 0.89 3.50 2.93
N GLY A 77 -0.17 3.23 3.68
CA GLY A 77 -0.65 4.20 4.66
C GLY A 77 -1.60 3.65 5.72
N SER A 78 -1.55 4.27 6.89
CA SER A 78 -2.43 3.97 8.04
C SER A 78 -3.15 5.25 8.47
N CYS A 79 -4.21 5.63 7.75
CA CYS A 79 -4.98 6.85 8.07
C CYS A 79 -5.38 6.89 9.55
N PRO A 80 -5.36 8.05 10.22
CA PRO A 80 -5.78 8.13 11.62
C PRO A 80 -7.27 7.74 11.75
N CYS A 81 -7.55 6.75 12.59
CA CYS A 81 -8.90 6.34 12.98
C CYS A 81 -9.36 7.22 14.16
N GLN A 82 -9.97 8.37 13.89
CA GLN A 82 -10.67 9.12 14.93
C GLN A 82 -12.15 8.73 14.93
N PRO A 83 -12.81 8.69 16.10
CA PRO A 83 -14.16 8.16 16.20
C PRO A 83 -15.12 9.02 15.37
N PHE A 84 -15.88 8.38 14.48
CA PHE A 84 -17.10 8.95 13.93
C PHE A 84 -18.08 9.04 15.09
N SER A 85 -18.03 10.13 15.86
CA SER A 85 -18.85 10.24 17.06
C SER A 85 -20.34 10.27 16.67
N ALA A 86 -21.07 9.23 17.09
CA ALA A 86 -22.53 9.10 17.04
C ALA A 86 -23.27 10.10 17.96
N ALA A 87 -22.73 11.29 18.20
CA ALA A 87 -23.27 12.31 19.08
C ALA A 87 -23.36 13.66 18.37
N GLY A 88 -24.25 13.77 17.39
CA GLY A 88 -24.54 15.03 16.72
C GLY A 88 -25.27 14.85 15.40
N LYS A 89 -26.61 14.93 15.46
CA LYS A 89 -27.55 15.18 14.36
C LYS A 89 -26.93 15.23 12.93
N GLY A 90 -27.03 14.12 12.20
CA GLY A 90 -27.31 14.14 10.76
C GLY A 90 -26.24 14.61 9.78
N GLY A 91 -24.95 14.59 10.14
CA GLY A 91 -23.85 14.88 9.21
C GLY A 91 -23.03 13.63 8.88
N GLY A 92 -23.54 12.73 8.04
CA GLY A 92 -22.72 11.67 7.46
C GLY A 92 -21.60 12.25 6.59
N PHE A 93 -20.43 11.61 6.58
CA PHE A 93 -19.29 11.85 5.67
C PHE A 93 -18.72 13.29 5.57
N ALA A 94 -19.16 14.23 6.40
CA ALA A 94 -18.72 15.63 6.40
C ALA A 94 -17.79 15.95 7.59
N ASP A 95 -17.02 14.98 8.06
CA ASP A 95 -16.04 15.20 9.14
C ASP A 95 -14.73 15.68 8.52
N GLU A 96 -14.32 16.92 8.84
CA GLU A 96 -13.06 17.56 8.42
C GLU A 96 -11.81 16.74 8.80
N ARG A 97 -11.95 15.68 9.60
CA ARG A 97 -10.87 14.78 10.04
C ARG A 97 -10.74 13.52 9.17
N HIS A 98 -11.50 13.43 8.08
CA HIS A 98 -11.37 12.35 7.10
C HIS A 98 -10.23 12.67 6.14
N LEU A 99 -9.04 12.11 6.40
CA LEU A 99 -7.84 12.32 5.57
C LEU A 99 -7.73 11.34 4.38
N TRP A 100 -8.69 10.41 4.26
CA TRP A 100 -8.76 9.50 3.12
C TRP A 100 -8.97 10.22 1.78
N PRO A 101 -9.87 11.21 1.63
CA PRO A 101 -10.01 11.98 0.40
C PRO A 101 -8.71 12.61 -0.09
N ALA A 102 -7.89 13.16 0.81
CA ALA A 102 -6.58 13.71 0.47
C ALA A 102 -5.62 12.61 -0.02
N TRP A 103 -5.56 11.47 0.68
CA TRP A 103 -4.72 10.36 0.26
C TRP A 103 -5.20 9.72 -1.06
N PHE A 104 -6.50 9.55 -1.21
CA PHE A 104 -7.13 9.02 -2.42
C PHE A 104 -6.92 9.95 -3.60
N HIS A 105 -6.97 11.28 -3.39
CA HIS A 105 -6.58 12.24 -4.42
C HIS A 105 -5.16 11.95 -4.93
N LEU A 106 -4.18 11.81 -4.03
CA LEU A 106 -2.80 11.47 -4.41
C LEU A 106 -2.71 10.14 -5.16
N ILE A 107 -3.38 9.09 -4.68
CA ILE A 107 -3.43 7.78 -5.35
C ILE A 107 -4.04 7.88 -6.75
N SER A 108 -5.12 8.65 -6.90
CA SER A 108 -5.82 8.83 -8.18
C SER A 108 -4.95 9.53 -9.22
N GLN A 109 -4.14 10.51 -8.79
CA GLN A 109 -3.27 11.30 -9.67
C GLN A 109 -1.97 10.55 -9.98
N CYS A 110 -1.33 9.96 -8.98
CA CYS A 110 -0.02 9.31 -9.13
C CYS A 110 -0.11 7.87 -9.63
N ARG A 111 -1.30 7.25 -9.51
CA ARG A 111 -1.60 5.89 -9.99
C ARG A 111 -0.56 4.82 -9.60
N PRO A 112 -0.17 4.70 -8.32
CA PRO A 112 0.79 3.69 -7.89
C PRO A 112 0.35 2.28 -8.29
N ALA A 113 1.30 1.40 -8.62
CA ALA A 113 0.97 0.04 -9.04
C ALA A 113 0.32 -0.77 -7.90
N ILE A 114 0.80 -0.55 -6.67
CA ILE A 114 0.44 -1.32 -5.48
C ILE A 114 0.29 -0.37 -4.29
N VAL A 115 -0.83 -0.50 -3.58
CA VAL A 115 -1.15 0.23 -2.35
C VAL A 115 -1.43 -0.78 -1.24
N PHE A 116 -0.84 -0.60 -0.07
CA PHE A 116 -1.22 -1.29 1.16
C PHE A 116 -1.75 -0.30 2.18
N GLY A 117 -2.71 -0.73 2.99
CA GLY A 117 -3.13 0.06 4.13
C GLY A 117 -3.71 -0.74 5.26
N GLU A 118 -3.87 -0.08 6.40
CA GLU A 118 -4.36 -0.70 7.63
C GLU A 118 -5.30 0.24 8.37
N GLN A 119 -6.29 -0.36 9.03
CA GLN A 119 -7.22 0.29 9.91
C GLN A 119 -7.62 -0.57 11.12
N VAL A 120 -8.13 0.12 12.14
CA VAL A 120 -8.76 -0.52 13.29
C VAL A 120 -10.08 -1.17 12.86
N ALA A 121 -10.26 -2.45 13.18
CA ALA A 121 -11.52 -3.15 12.96
C ALA A 121 -12.57 -2.69 14.01
N SER A 122 -13.27 -1.60 13.70
CA SER A 122 -14.46 -1.12 14.40
C SER A 122 -15.64 -1.09 13.42
N LYS A 123 -16.88 -0.92 13.90
CA LYS A 123 -18.04 -0.72 12.99
C LYS A 123 -17.81 0.44 12.04
N ASP A 124 -17.23 1.52 12.55
CA ASP A 124 -16.86 2.69 11.75
C ASP A 124 -15.71 2.38 10.78
N GLY A 125 -14.76 1.53 11.20
CA GLY A 125 -13.68 1.04 10.35
C GLY A 125 -14.16 0.16 9.18
N LEU A 126 -15.25 -0.60 9.36
CA LEU A 126 -15.88 -1.36 8.28
C LEU A 126 -16.56 -0.43 7.26
N GLY A 127 -17.32 0.57 7.72
CA GLY A 127 -17.92 1.56 6.81
C GLY A 127 -16.87 2.40 6.07
N TRP A 128 -15.75 2.72 6.73
CA TRP A 128 -14.60 3.35 6.08
C TRP A 128 -13.98 2.45 5.01
N LEU A 129 -13.83 1.15 5.29
CA LEU A 129 -13.27 0.19 4.34
C LEU A 129 -14.16 0.02 3.12
N ASP A 130 -15.49 0.01 3.28
CA ASP A 130 -16.44 -0.04 2.17
C ASP A 130 -16.27 1.16 1.23
N LEU A 131 -16.12 2.37 1.79
CA LEU A 131 -15.83 3.58 1.02
C LEU A 131 -14.50 3.46 0.27
N VAL A 132 -13.44 3.07 0.97
CA VAL A 132 -12.09 2.90 0.40
C VAL A 132 -12.10 1.87 -0.73
N SER A 133 -12.79 0.76 -0.55
CA SER A 133 -12.95 -0.28 -1.56
C SER A 133 -13.62 0.30 -2.81
N ALA A 134 -14.75 0.99 -2.64
CA ALA A 134 -15.51 1.57 -3.75
C ALA A 134 -14.70 2.63 -4.52
N ASP A 135 -13.99 3.51 -3.82
CA ASP A 135 -13.12 4.53 -4.41
C ASP A 135 -11.97 3.91 -5.21
N MET A 136 -11.29 2.91 -4.64
CA MET A 136 -10.17 2.22 -5.29
C MET A 136 -10.62 1.43 -6.52
N GLU A 137 -11.74 0.72 -6.44
CA GLU A 137 -12.34 0.01 -7.58
C GLU A 137 -12.74 1.00 -8.69
N GLY A 138 -13.37 2.13 -8.32
CA GLY A 138 -13.71 3.21 -9.24
C GLY A 138 -12.48 3.83 -9.93
N ALA A 139 -11.32 3.85 -9.27
CA ALA A 139 -10.05 4.31 -9.83
C ALA A 139 -9.32 3.24 -10.70
N GLY A 140 -9.87 2.03 -10.80
CA GLY A 140 -9.33 0.93 -11.62
C GLY A 140 -8.31 0.05 -10.88
N TYR A 141 -8.51 -0.17 -9.59
CA TYR A 141 -7.74 -1.14 -8.79
C TYR A 141 -8.56 -2.39 -8.49
N ALA A 142 -7.91 -3.55 -8.49
CA ALA A 142 -8.41 -4.70 -7.76
C ALA A 142 -8.15 -4.47 -6.27
N PHE A 143 -9.17 -4.57 -5.44
CA PHE A 143 -9.10 -4.35 -4.00
C PHE A 143 -9.32 -5.65 -3.24
N GLY A 144 -8.61 -5.83 -2.12
CA GLY A 144 -8.81 -6.96 -1.23
C GLY A 144 -8.47 -6.57 0.21
N ALA A 145 -9.27 -7.04 1.16
CA ALA A 145 -9.05 -6.82 2.57
C ALA A 145 -9.07 -8.13 3.36
N VAL A 146 -8.29 -8.18 4.43
CA VAL A 146 -8.22 -9.28 5.37
C VAL A 146 -8.42 -8.75 6.79
N ASP A 147 -9.33 -9.37 7.52
CA ASP A 147 -9.43 -9.17 8.97
C ASP A 147 -8.41 -10.09 9.64
N THR A 148 -7.46 -9.48 10.32
CA THR A 148 -6.37 -10.19 10.97
C THR A 148 -6.52 -10.03 12.47
N CYS A 149 -6.97 -11.11 13.10
CA CYS A 149 -7.02 -11.20 14.55
C CYS A 149 -5.60 -11.25 15.12
N SER A 150 -5.25 -10.30 15.99
CA SER A 150 -3.97 -10.31 16.73
C SER A 150 -3.76 -11.59 17.57
N ALA A 151 -4.80 -12.42 17.78
CA ALA A 151 -4.68 -13.70 18.48
C ALA A 151 -3.81 -14.74 17.75
N GLY A 152 -3.52 -14.55 16.45
CA GLY A 152 -2.57 -15.38 15.69
C GLY A 152 -1.09 -15.05 15.90
N SER A 153 -0.77 -14.05 16.74
CA SER A 153 0.60 -13.53 16.92
C SER A 153 1.06 -13.43 18.38
N GLY A 154 0.39 -14.12 19.30
CA GLY A 154 0.89 -14.35 20.66
C GLY A 154 0.66 -13.25 21.70
N ALA A 155 -0.18 -12.24 21.42
CA ALA A 155 -0.53 -11.20 22.39
C ALA A 155 -1.93 -11.46 23.00
N PRO A 156 -2.11 -11.35 24.33
CA PRO A 156 -3.36 -11.72 25.04
C PRO A 156 -4.50 -10.71 24.90
N HIS A 157 -4.53 -9.92 23.81
CA HIS A 157 -5.58 -8.92 23.58
C HIS A 157 -6.23 -9.11 22.20
N ILE A 158 -7.57 -9.13 22.17
CA ILE A 158 -8.37 -9.19 20.93
C ILE A 158 -8.35 -7.79 20.29
N ARG A 159 -7.31 -7.49 19.52
CA ARG A 159 -7.34 -6.39 18.53
C ARG A 159 -7.51 -7.00 17.16
N GLN A 160 -8.72 -6.87 16.61
CA GLN A 160 -8.96 -7.08 15.18
C GLN A 160 -8.36 -5.89 14.42
N ARG A 161 -7.68 -6.18 13.31
CA ARG A 161 -7.04 -5.18 12.44
C ARG A 161 -7.39 -5.52 11.00
N LEU A 162 -8.01 -4.55 10.33
CA LEU A 162 -8.31 -4.64 8.91
C LEU A 162 -7.05 -4.20 8.16
N ARG A 163 -6.54 -5.07 7.30
CA ARG A 163 -5.47 -4.73 6.37
C ARG A 163 -6.02 -4.87 4.97
N PHE A 164 -5.68 -3.95 4.09
CA PHE A 164 -6.07 -4.01 2.69
C PHE A 164 -4.87 -3.88 1.76
N ALA A 165 -5.06 -4.42 0.57
CA ALA A 165 -4.16 -4.29 -0.56
C ALA A 165 -4.99 -3.88 -1.78
N ALA A 166 -4.41 -3.03 -2.62
CA ALA A 166 -4.97 -2.68 -3.90
C ALA A 166 -3.89 -2.78 -4.98
N LYS A 167 -4.22 -3.41 -6.11
CA LYS A 167 -3.35 -3.52 -7.27
C LYS A 167 -4.01 -2.89 -8.48
N ARG A 168 -3.31 -1.97 -9.15
CA ARG A 168 -3.83 -1.31 -10.35
C ARG A 168 -4.03 -2.35 -11.45
N LEU A 169 -5.24 -2.39 -12.04
CA LEU A 169 -5.61 -3.41 -13.02
C LEU A 169 -4.76 -3.37 -14.29
N ALA A 170 -4.32 -2.18 -14.70
CA ALA A 170 -3.41 -2.02 -15.83
C ALA A 170 -2.06 -2.75 -15.64
N ASP A 171 -1.66 -3.01 -14.40
CA ASP A 171 -0.41 -3.69 -14.06
C ASP A 171 -0.63 -5.20 -13.78
N ALA A 172 -1.85 -5.72 -13.98
CA ALA A 172 -2.17 -7.12 -13.76
C ALA A 172 -1.43 -8.07 -14.73
N ASN A 173 -1.07 -7.59 -15.93
CA ASN A 173 -0.38 -8.38 -16.94
C ASN A 173 1.15 -8.39 -16.79
N CYS A 174 1.72 -7.56 -15.91
CA CYS A 174 3.17 -7.44 -15.70
C CYS A 174 3.75 -8.59 -14.86
N ASP A 175 2.92 -9.26 -14.07
CA ASP A 175 3.32 -10.31 -13.11
C ASP A 175 3.22 -11.73 -13.69
N LYS A 176 2.89 -11.91 -14.98
CA LYS A 176 3.00 -13.24 -15.58
C LYS A 176 4.48 -13.61 -15.67
N PRO A 177 4.94 -14.71 -15.05
CA PRO A 177 6.24 -15.26 -15.41
C PRO A 177 6.21 -15.48 -16.92
N ARG A 178 7.17 -14.91 -17.66
CA ARG A 178 7.42 -15.35 -19.04
C ARG A 178 7.77 -16.83 -18.94
N SER A 179 6.80 -17.70 -19.15
CA SER A 179 7.05 -19.12 -19.35
C SER A 179 7.84 -19.22 -20.65
N GLY A 180 9.16 -19.29 -20.51
CA GLY A 180 10.04 -19.68 -21.60
C GLY A 180 9.69 -21.10 -22.00
N ARG A 181 8.84 -21.24 -23.02
CA ARG A 181 8.82 -22.41 -23.88
C ARG A 181 9.27 -21.94 -25.25
N ASP A 182 10.59 -21.80 -25.38
CA ASP A 182 11.24 -21.86 -26.69
C ASP A 182 11.36 -23.35 -27.04
N SER A 183 10.30 -23.91 -27.63
CA SER A 183 10.40 -25.14 -28.40
C SER A 183 10.42 -24.74 -29.87
N ARG A 184 11.64 -24.52 -30.37
CA ARG A 184 11.93 -24.53 -31.80
C ARG A 184 11.27 -25.75 -32.43
N CYS A 185 10.33 -25.50 -33.33
CA CYS A 185 9.91 -26.45 -34.33
C CYS A 185 11.11 -26.65 -35.26
N GLU A 186 11.85 -27.75 -35.09
CA GLU A 186 12.67 -28.29 -36.16
C GLU A 186 11.78 -29.24 -36.96
N GLU A 187 11.39 -28.77 -38.14
CA GLU A 187 10.88 -29.60 -39.23
C GLU A 187 11.99 -30.58 -39.64
N GLY A 188 11.89 -31.83 -39.17
CA GLY A 188 12.69 -32.94 -39.66
C GLY A 188 11.94 -33.68 -40.75
N GLU A 189 12.28 -33.38 -42.01
CA GLU A 189 11.90 -34.17 -43.17
C GLU A 189 12.46 -35.61 -43.09
N GLY A 190 11.63 -36.59 -43.44
CA GLY A 190 12.03 -37.78 -44.19
C GLY A 190 12.79 -38.90 -43.48
N ILE A 191 12.18 -40.09 -43.47
CA ILE A 191 12.70 -41.38 -44.00
C ILE A 191 12.13 -42.54 -43.15
N TRP A 192 11.17 -43.27 -43.72
CA TRP A 192 10.80 -44.61 -43.26
C TRP A 192 11.70 -45.65 -43.95
N PRO A 193 12.25 -46.65 -43.24
CA PRO A 193 12.70 -47.88 -43.88
C PRO A 193 11.61 -48.96 -43.78
N GLN A 194 11.25 -49.51 -44.93
CA GLN A 194 10.62 -50.83 -45.07
C GLN A 194 11.69 -51.92 -44.97
N SER A 195 11.36 -53.01 -44.27
CA SER A 195 11.82 -54.39 -44.52
C SER A 195 11.40 -55.26 -43.34
N SER A 196 10.98 -56.52 -43.42
CA SER A 196 10.54 -57.44 -44.47
C SER A 196 9.99 -58.65 -43.74
#